data_AF-A0A9E5P1U8-F1
#
_entry.id   AF-A0A9E5P1U8-F1
#
_cell.length_a   1.000
_cell.length_b   1.000
_cell.length_c   1.000
_cell.angle_alpha   90.00
_cell.angle_beta   90.00
_cell.angle_gamma   90.00
#
_symmetry.space_group_name_H-M   'P 1'
#
loop_
_entity.id
_entity.type
_entity.pdbx_description
1 polymer ?
#
loop_
_entity_poly.entity_id
_entity_poly.type
_entity_poly.pdbx_seq_one_letter_code
_entity_poly.pdbx_strand_id
1 'polypeptide(L)'
;MKKISYTTDFLSRVQKSYPALRRSEKKIADYLRKNSLQRFDVSITEFAKLLDVSEATVSRFCRSLGYRGFQDLKFSLAADVSTAEEFKNIPVDIAETDS
;
A
#
# COMPACT_ATOMS: atom_id res chain seq x y z
N MET A 1 19.14 1.37 -18.65
CA MET A 1 17.89 0.64 -18.41
C MET A 1 17.38 0.98 -17.01
N LYS A 2 16.28 1.73 -16.89
CA LYS A 2 15.64 2.00 -15.58
C LYS A 2 14.71 0.83 -15.29
N LYS A 3 15.06 -0.06 -14.35
CA LYS A 3 14.11 -1.03 -13.78
C LYS A 3 13.07 -0.21 -13.03
N ILE A 4 11.84 -0.18 -13.54
CA ILE A 4 10.79 0.60 -12.92
C ILE A 4 10.09 -0.29 -11.89
N SER A 5 10.56 -0.24 -10.64
CA SER A 5 9.87 -0.83 -9.50
C SER A 5 8.86 0.19 -8.95
N TYR A 6 7.57 0.00 -9.24
CA TYR A 6 6.51 0.88 -8.73
C TYR A 6 5.94 0.47 -7.37
N THR A 7 6.21 -0.76 -6.89
CA THR A 7 5.90 -1.26 -5.52
C THR A 7 6.51 -0.42 -4.38
N THR A 8 7.24 0.64 -4.73
CA THR A 8 8.10 1.41 -3.85
C THR A 8 7.38 2.59 -3.21
N ASP A 9 6.34 3.20 -3.81
CA ASP A 9 5.89 4.53 -3.34
C ASP A 9 5.24 4.48 -1.96
N PHE A 10 4.21 3.64 -1.75
CA PHE A 10 3.60 3.52 -0.41
C PHE A 10 4.58 2.98 0.63
N LEU A 11 5.26 1.88 0.33
CA LEU A 11 6.19 1.24 1.27
C LEU A 11 7.37 2.15 1.64
N SER A 12 7.92 2.90 0.68
CA SER A 12 8.99 3.88 0.91
C SER A 12 8.50 5.05 1.77
N ARG A 13 7.31 5.58 1.49
CA ARG A 13 6.70 6.63 2.32
C ARG A 13 6.48 6.16 3.75
N VAL A 14 5.94 4.96 3.92
CA VAL A 14 5.76 4.37 5.25
C VAL A 14 7.10 4.20 5.93
N GLN A 15 8.11 3.60 5.30
CA GLN A 15 9.42 3.38 5.91
C GLN A 15 10.07 4.69 6.39
N LYS A 16 9.95 5.77 5.60
CA LYS A 16 10.48 7.10 5.95
C LYS A 16 9.71 7.77 7.09
N SER A 17 8.38 7.72 7.07
CA SER A 17 7.54 8.42 8.04
C SER A 17 7.27 7.61 9.32
N TYR A 18 7.43 6.29 9.31
CA TYR A 18 7.06 5.38 10.41
C TYR A 18 7.59 5.81 11.80
N PRO A 19 8.85 6.27 11.94
CA PRO A 19 9.37 6.70 13.24
C PRO A 19 8.57 7.86 13.86
N ALA A 20 8.03 8.75 13.02
CA ALA A 20 7.28 9.93 13.44
C ALA A 20 5.77 9.68 13.61
N LEU A 21 5.26 8.50 13.22
CA LEU A 21 3.85 8.16 13.33
C LEU A 21 3.42 7.95 14.79
N ARG A 22 2.22 8.43 15.14
CA ARG A 22 1.57 8.12 16.42
C ARG A 22 1.18 6.64 16.50
N ARG A 23 0.88 6.14 17.69
CA ARG A 23 0.47 4.72 17.90
C ARG A 23 -0.70 4.29 17.01
N SER A 24 -1.72 5.14 16.88
CA SER A 24 -2.88 4.85 16.03
C SER A 24 -2.56 4.92 14.54
N GLU A 25 -1.63 5.77 14.13
CA GLU A 25 -1.15 5.84 12.74
C GLU A 25 -0.24 4.65 12.38
N LYS A 26 0.59 4.18 13.34
CA LYS A 26 1.37 2.94 13.19
C LYS A 26 0.47 1.72 13.00
N LYS A 27 -0.64 1.63 13.74
CA LYS A 27 -1.66 0.58 13.54
C LYS A 27 -2.18 0.55 12.10
N ILE A 28 -2.44 1.72 11.52
CA ILE A 28 -2.86 1.84 10.11
C ILE A 28 -1.75 1.40 9.17
N ALA A 29 -0.52 1.88 9.37
CA ALA A 29 0.64 1.51 8.57
C ALA A 29 0.90 0.00 8.57
N ASP A 30 0.83 -0.64 9.74
CA ASP A 30 1.09 -2.07 9.91
C ASP A 30 -0.01 -2.91 9.24
N TYR A 31 -1.27 -2.50 9.37
CA TYR A 31 -2.37 -3.17 8.69
C TYR A 31 -2.17 -3.12 7.17
N LEU A 32 -1.92 -1.94 6.62
CA LEU A 32 -1.76 -1.77 5.18
C LEU A 32 -0.51 -2.47 4.65
N ARG A 33 0.61 -2.50 5.39
CA ARG A 33 1.81 -3.27 5.00
C ARG A 33 1.57 -4.78 4.94
N LYS A 34 0.74 -5.32 5.84
CA LYS A 34 0.41 -6.75 5.87
C LYS A 34 -0.59 -7.14 4.78
N ASN A 35 -1.42 -6.19 4.34
CA ASN A 35 -2.52 -6.42 3.40
C ASN A 35 -2.32 -5.65 2.07
N SER A 36 -1.10 -5.19 1.76
CA SER A 36 -0.83 -4.24 0.66
C SER A 36 -1.11 -4.82 -0.74
N LEU A 37 -1.27 -6.14 -0.84
CA LEU A 37 -1.56 -6.85 -2.09
C LEU A 37 -3.05 -7.09 -2.33
N GLN A 38 -3.93 -6.75 -1.39
CA GLN A 38 -5.38 -6.91 -1.56
C GLN A 38 -6.04 -5.64 -2.04
N ARG A 39 -7.07 -5.80 -2.89
CA ARG A 39 -7.90 -4.70 -3.38
C ARG A 39 -8.56 -3.98 -2.20
N PHE A 40 -8.15 -2.75 -1.96
CA PHE A 40 -8.58 -1.95 -0.82
C PHE A 40 -9.79 -1.08 -1.17
N ASP A 41 -10.96 -1.71 -1.31
CA ASP A 41 -12.21 -1.04 -1.70
C ASP A 41 -13.16 -0.83 -0.51
N VAL A 42 -12.78 0.11 0.36
CA VAL A 42 -13.57 0.52 1.53
C VAL A 42 -13.69 2.05 1.59
N SER A 43 -14.71 2.54 2.28
CA SER A 43 -14.82 3.95 2.67
C SER A 43 -13.88 4.29 3.83
N ILE A 44 -13.61 5.58 4.05
CA ILE A 44 -12.81 6.03 5.19
C ILE A 44 -13.47 5.66 6.52
N THR A 45 -14.80 5.74 6.58
CA THR A 45 -15.60 5.40 7.76
C THR A 45 -15.49 3.92 8.11
N GLU A 46 -15.63 3.03 7.12
CA GLU A 46 -15.49 1.58 7.32
C GLU A 46 -14.07 1.22 7.71
N PHE A 47 -13.06 1.83 7.07
CA PHE A 47 -11.68 1.58 7.41
C PHE A 47 -11.31 2.05 8.81
N ALA A 48 -11.82 3.22 9.21
CA ALA A 48 -11.64 3.75 10.55
C ALA A 48 -12.26 2.81 11.60
N LYS A 49 -13.47 2.31 11.35
CA LYS A 49 -14.15 1.32 12.21
C LYS A 49 -13.38 0.00 12.29
N LEU A 50 -12.92 -0.53 11.15
CA LEU A 50 -12.15 -1.78 11.07
C LEU A 50 -10.91 -1.74 11.97
N LEU A 51 -10.24 -0.58 12.01
CA LEU A 51 -9.03 -0.37 12.79
C LEU A 51 -9.29 0.27 14.15
N ASP A 52 -10.54 0.42 14.57
CA ASP A 52 -10.90 1.08 15.84
C ASP A 52 -10.15 2.41 16.04
N VAL A 53 -10.24 3.28 15.03
CA VAL A 53 -9.68 4.63 15.02
C VAL A 53 -10.73 5.61 14.50
N SER A 54 -10.49 6.91 14.70
CA SER A 54 -11.35 7.94 14.09
C SER A 54 -10.98 8.22 12.63
N GLU A 55 -11.94 8.69 11.84
CA GLU A 55 -11.68 9.17 10.46
C GLU A 55 -10.63 10.28 10.42
N ALA A 56 -10.63 11.17 11.43
CA ALA A 56 -9.60 12.20 11.58
C ALA A 56 -8.19 11.61 11.73
N THR A 57 -8.07 10.44 12.38
CA THR A 57 -6.79 9.72 12.48
C THR A 57 -6.36 9.14 11.15
N VAL A 58 -7.29 8.57 10.37
CA VAL A 58 -7.00 8.10 9.00
C VAL A 58 -6.57 9.27 8.10
N SER A 59 -7.27 10.40 8.18
CA SER A 59 -6.92 11.62 7.42
C SER A 59 -5.54 12.15 7.79
N ARG A 60 -5.20 12.20 9.09
CA ARG A 60 -3.84 12.56 9.54
C ARG A 60 -2.79 11.59 9.02
N PHE A 61 -3.04 10.29 9.14
CA PHE A 61 -2.13 9.27 8.61
C PHE A 61 -1.82 9.49 7.12
N CYS A 62 -2.84 9.75 6.29
CA CYS A 62 -2.65 10.02 4.87
C CYS A 62 -1.69 11.21 4.65
N ARG A 63 -1.91 12.31 5.37
CA ARG A 63 -1.06 13.51 5.30
C ARG A 63 0.35 13.25 5.83
N SER A 64 0.50 12.46 6.88
CA SER A 64 1.81 12.05 7.44
C SER A 64 2.67 11.25 6.44
N LEU A 65 2.04 10.63 5.44
CA LEU A 65 2.72 9.95 4.32
C LEU A 65 2.84 10.81 3.06
N GLY A 66 2.35 12.05 3.09
CA GLY A 66 2.38 12.99 1.96
C GLY A 66 1.25 12.79 0.94
N TYR A 67 0.18 12.09 1.29
CA TYR A 67 -1.03 12.00 0.47
C TYR A 67 -1.99 13.15 0.77
N ARG A 68 -2.77 13.55 -0.25
CA ARG A 68 -3.79 14.60 -0.11
C ARG A 68 -4.97 14.16 0.77
N GLY A 69 -5.23 12.86 0.82
CA GLY A 69 -6.30 12.26 1.62
C GLY A 69 -6.47 10.78 1.34
N PHE A 70 -7.57 10.21 1.83
CA PHE A 70 -7.79 8.77 1.77
C PHE A 70 -7.93 8.22 0.35
N GLN A 71 -8.60 8.93 -0.56
CA GLN A 71 -8.70 8.49 -1.96
C GLN A 71 -7.32 8.42 -2.65
N ASP A 72 -6.46 9.40 -2.42
CA ASP A 72 -5.10 9.46 -2.97
C ASP A 72 -4.25 8.27 -2.49
N LEU A 73 -4.38 7.92 -1.21
CA LEU A 73 -3.80 6.70 -0.65
C LEU A 73 -4.36 5.43 -1.35
N LYS A 74 -5.67 5.34 -1.57
CA LYS A 74 -6.29 4.19 -2.27
C LYS A 74 -5.74 4.03 -3.69
N PHE A 75 -5.59 5.13 -4.43
CA PHE A 75 -5.01 5.10 -5.77
C PHE A 75 -3.56 4.62 -5.77
N SER A 76 -2.74 5.10 -4.83
CA SER A 76 -1.36 4.65 -4.67
C SER A 76 -1.29 3.15 -4.40
N LEU A 77 -2.11 2.64 -3.48
CA LEU A 77 -2.17 1.22 -3.16
C LEU A 77 -2.67 0.37 -4.34
N ALA A 78 -3.68 0.85 -5.07
CA ALA A 78 -4.21 0.13 -6.24
C ALA A 78 -3.18 0.05 -7.38
N ALA A 79 -2.41 1.12 -7.61
CA ALA A 79 -1.32 1.12 -8.58
C ALA A 79 -0.24 0.09 -8.21
N ASP A 80 0.07 -0.05 -6.92
CA ASP A 80 1.02 -1.06 -6.44
C ASP A 80 0.51 -2.50 -6.70
N VAL A 81 -0.78 -2.77 -6.50
CA VAL A 81 -1.39 -4.09 -6.74
C VAL A 81 -1.41 -4.48 -8.22
N SER A 82 -1.76 -3.55 -9.13
CA SER A 82 -1.80 -3.83 -10.58
C SER A 82 -0.46 -4.31 -11.12
N THR A 83 0.65 -3.78 -10.59
CA THR A 83 1.99 -4.25 -10.98
C THR A 83 2.33 -5.64 -10.44
N ALA A 84 1.76 -6.05 -9.30
CA ALA A 84 1.98 -7.40 -8.76
C ALA A 84 1.23 -8.49 -9.53
N GLU A 85 0.07 -8.16 -10.12
CA GLU A 85 -0.71 -9.08 -10.95
C GLU A 85 -0.08 -9.30 -12.34
N GLU A 86 0.60 -8.30 -12.92
CA GLU A 86 1.34 -8.47 -14.19
C GLU A 86 2.50 -9.47 -14.09
N PHE A 87 3.14 -9.63 -12.93
CA PHE A 87 4.19 -10.64 -12.71
C PHE A 87 3.68 -12.05 -12.40
N LYS A 88 2.37 -12.22 -12.15
CA LYS A 88 1.76 -13.55 -11.92
C LYS A 88 1.35 -14.27 -13.20
N ASN A 89 1.14 -13.53 -14.29
CA ASN A 89 0.62 -14.07 -15.55
C ASN A 89 1.68 -14.19 -16.66
N ILE A 90 2.97 -14.21 -16.32
CA ILE A 90 3.98 -14.69 -17.27
C ILE A 90 3.84 -16.22 -17.31
N PRO A 91 3.45 -16.83 -18.44
CA PRO A 91 3.59 -18.26 -18.60
C PRO A 91 5.07 -18.56 -18.45
N VAL A 92 5.42 -19.32 -17.42
CA VAL A 92 6.77 -19.85 -17.27
C VAL A 92 6.94 -20.90 -18.36
N ASP A 93 7.30 -20.48 -19.56
CA ASP A 93 7.95 -21.38 -20.52
C ASP A 93 9.37 -21.61 -20.02
N ILE A 94 9.48 -22.48 -19.01
CA ILE A 94 10.70 -23.26 -18.81
C ILE A 94 10.73 -24.30 -19.92
N ALA A 95 11.20 -23.88 -21.10
CA ALA A 95 11.89 -24.82 -21.95
C ALA A 95 13.23 -25.12 -21.25
N GLU A 96 13.17 -26.06 -20.32
CA GLU A 96 14.32 -26.89 -19.98
C GLU A 96 14.85 -27.47 -21.29
N THR A 97 16.06 -27.09 -21.66
CA THR A 97 16.90 -28.00 -22.44
C THR A 97 18.31 -27.85 -21.91
N ASP A 98 18.63 -28.72 -20.94
CA ASP A 98 19.99 -29.17 -20.72
C ASP A 98 20.53 -29.70 -22.06
N SER A 99 21.57 -29.05 -22.60
CA SER A 99 22.77 -29.63 -23.25
C SER A 99 23.53 -28.56 -24.04
#